data_AF-A0A9D8GKW1-F1
#
_entry.id   AF-A0A9D8GKW1-F1
#
_cell.length_a   1.000
_cell.length_b   1.000
_cell.length_c   1.000
_cell.angle_alpha   90.00
_cell.angle_beta   90.00
_cell.angle_gamma   90.00
#
_symmetry.space_group_name_H-M   'P 1'
#
loop_
_entity.id
_entity.type
_entity.pdbx_description
1 polymer ?
#
loop_
_entity_poly.entity_id
_entity_poly.type
_entity_poly.pdbx_seq_one_letter_code
_entity_poly.pdbx_strand_id
1 'polypeptide(L)'
;SRRPKDGRYGENPNRLQHYYQFQVILKPSPDDLQELYLESLRQLGIDPLDHDIRFVEDDWESPTLGAWGLGWEVWCDGMEVSQFTYFQQVGGIDCEPVSGEITYGLERLAMYIQGVERVYDLAWNAPADAKAPRFTYGDIYLRNEREFSAYNFEHADTAMLKRHFVDAENECQALLAAKLALPAYDQCIKASHLFNLLDARGVIGVAERAAYIARVRHLAKSCCEAWLAGEGG
;
A
#
# COMPACT_ATOMS: atom_id res chain seq x y z
N SER A 1 -1.75 -0.62 -5.41
CA SER A 1 -2.38 -0.46 -4.09
C SER A 1 -3.69 0.31 -4.20
N ARG A 2 -4.66 0.05 -3.31
CA ARG A 2 -5.94 0.79 -3.24
C ARG A 2 -6.15 1.40 -1.85
N ARG A 3 -6.37 2.71 -1.79
CA ARG A 3 -6.70 3.48 -0.59
C ARG A 3 -7.98 4.29 -0.86
N PRO A 4 -9.18 3.72 -0.65
CA PRO A 4 -10.46 4.36 -0.99
C PRO A 4 -10.62 5.80 -0.49
N LYS A 5 -10.15 6.10 0.73
CA LYS A 5 -10.22 7.42 1.37
C LYS A 5 -9.34 8.49 0.72
N ASP A 6 -8.35 8.07 -0.06
CA ASP A 6 -7.42 8.96 -0.73
C ASP A 6 -7.94 9.48 -2.07
N GLY A 7 -9.11 9.03 -2.54
CA GLY A 7 -9.70 9.45 -3.81
C GLY A 7 -9.93 10.96 -3.89
N ARG A 8 -9.65 11.56 -5.06
CA ARG A 8 -9.79 13.01 -5.30
C ARG A 8 -10.45 13.34 -6.64
N TYR A 9 -11.30 12.45 -7.16
CA TYR A 9 -12.05 12.64 -8.42
C TYR A 9 -11.19 13.04 -9.64
N GLY A 10 -9.90 12.71 -9.63
CA GLY A 10 -9.00 13.11 -10.71
C GLY A 10 -8.55 14.57 -10.70
N GLU A 11 -8.86 15.32 -9.65
CA GLU A 11 -8.61 16.76 -9.56
C GLU A 11 -7.30 17.09 -8.84
N ASN A 12 -6.85 16.24 -7.92
CA ASN A 12 -5.59 16.43 -7.22
C ASN A 12 -4.40 15.97 -8.08
N PRO A 13 -3.29 16.72 -8.11
CA PRO A 13 -2.13 16.39 -8.94
C PRO A 13 -1.32 15.18 -8.46
N ASN A 14 -1.37 14.85 -7.16
CA ASN A 14 -0.43 13.91 -6.52
C ASN A 14 -1.10 12.80 -5.71
N ARG A 15 -2.43 12.86 -5.52
CA ARG A 15 -3.17 11.96 -4.63
C ARG A 15 -4.18 11.13 -5.41
N LEU A 16 -4.13 9.81 -5.20
CA LEU A 16 -4.88 8.80 -5.94
C LEU A 16 -5.50 7.78 -4.97
N GLN A 17 -6.72 7.30 -5.24
CA GLN A 17 -7.23 6.11 -4.54
C GLN A 17 -6.59 4.81 -5.03
N HIS A 18 -6.04 4.79 -6.25
CA HIS A 18 -5.31 3.66 -6.80
C HIS A 18 -3.98 4.13 -7.42
N TYR A 19 -2.88 3.53 -6.97
CA TYR A 19 -1.53 3.89 -7.38
C TYR A 19 -0.59 2.68 -7.32
N TYR A 20 0.59 2.80 -7.91
CA TYR A 20 1.58 1.75 -8.04
C TYR A 20 2.71 1.90 -7.02
N GLN A 21 2.91 0.84 -6.24
CA GLN A 21 4.09 0.69 -5.39
C GLN A 21 5.04 -0.30 -6.05
N PHE A 22 6.33 0.00 -6.00
CA PHE A 22 7.34 -1.04 -6.16
C PHE A 22 7.76 -1.46 -4.76
N GLN A 23 7.65 -2.75 -4.48
CA GLN A 23 7.85 -3.30 -3.15
C GLN A 23 9.11 -4.16 -3.13
N VAL A 24 10.00 -3.90 -2.17
CA VAL A 24 11.18 -4.72 -1.91
C VAL A 24 11.11 -5.20 -0.47
N ILE A 25 11.33 -6.50 -0.27
CA ILE A 25 11.52 -7.11 1.05
C ILE A 25 12.82 -7.91 1.02
N LEU A 26 13.70 -7.63 1.98
CA LEU A 26 14.96 -8.33 2.19
C LEU A 26 14.99 -8.86 3.63
N LYS A 27 15.02 -10.18 3.77
CA LYS A 27 15.03 -10.88 5.06
C LYS A 27 16.19 -11.89 5.09
N PRO A 28 17.23 -11.70 5.93
CA PRO A 28 17.44 -10.56 6.83
C PRO A 28 17.68 -9.25 6.08
N SER A 29 17.44 -8.12 6.77
CA SER A 29 17.84 -6.81 6.27
C SER A 29 19.36 -6.73 6.12
N PRO A 30 19.90 -6.30 4.98
CA PRO A 30 21.33 -6.13 4.80
C PRO A 30 21.82 -4.82 5.44
N ASP A 31 23.09 -4.80 5.87
CA ASP A 31 23.72 -3.64 6.51
C ASP A 31 23.80 -2.41 5.58
N ASP A 32 23.86 -2.62 4.26
CA ASP A 32 23.99 -1.61 3.21
C ASP A 32 22.66 -1.27 2.51
N LEU A 33 21.52 -1.52 3.16
CA LEU A 33 20.19 -1.33 2.55
C LEU A 33 19.98 0.09 1.97
N GLN A 34 20.46 1.13 2.64
CA GLN A 34 20.38 2.51 2.15
C GLN A 34 21.25 2.73 0.90
N GLU A 35 22.43 2.11 0.83
CA GLU A 35 23.31 2.23 -0.33
C GLU A 35 22.71 1.54 -1.55
N LEU A 36 22.14 0.34 -1.38
CA LEU A 36 21.42 -0.39 -2.42
C LEU A 36 20.24 0.42 -2.97
N TYR A 37 19.50 1.11 -2.09
CA TYR A 37 18.43 2.01 -2.49
C TYR A 37 18.94 3.20 -3.30
N LEU A 38 19.95 3.91 -2.82
CA LEU A 38 20.52 5.06 -3.52
C LEU A 38 21.06 4.65 -4.90
N GLU A 39 21.68 3.48 -4.99
CA GLU A 39 22.11 2.93 -6.28
C GLU A 39 20.93 2.63 -7.19
N SER A 40 19.82 2.11 -6.67
CA SER A 40 18.61 1.93 -7.47
C SER A 40 18.07 3.24 -8.05
N LEU A 41 18.16 4.36 -7.31
CA LEU A 41 17.78 5.68 -7.79
C LEU A 41 18.72 6.17 -8.90
N ARG A 42 20.04 5.96 -8.76
CA ARG A 42 21.02 6.28 -9.81
C ARG A 42 20.73 5.54 -11.10
N GLN A 43 20.35 4.25 -11.02
CA GLN A 43 19.97 3.45 -12.18
C GLN A 43 18.69 3.99 -12.88
N LEU A 44 17.84 4.71 -12.16
CA LEU A 44 16.67 5.40 -12.70
C LEU A 44 16.98 6.83 -13.22
N GLY A 45 18.24 7.28 -13.10
CA GLY A 45 18.67 8.61 -13.53
C GLY A 45 18.50 9.70 -12.47
N ILE A 46 18.28 9.34 -11.21
CA ILE A 46 18.22 10.26 -10.07
C ILE A 46 19.55 10.16 -9.32
N ASP A 47 20.46 11.10 -9.56
CA ASP A 47 21.74 11.17 -8.84
C ASP A 47 21.59 11.89 -7.48
N PRO A 48 21.88 11.23 -6.34
CA PRO A 48 21.87 11.88 -5.02
C PRO A 48 22.80 13.10 -4.88
N LEU A 49 23.75 13.31 -5.80
CA LEU A 49 24.60 14.51 -5.81
C LEU A 49 23.92 15.72 -6.48
N ASP A 50 22.97 15.47 -7.37
CA ASP A 50 22.20 16.50 -8.08
C ASP A 50 20.84 16.78 -7.41
N HIS A 51 20.41 15.90 -6.50
CA HIS A 51 19.11 15.95 -5.82
C HIS A 51 19.25 16.00 -4.31
N ASP A 52 18.39 16.79 -3.66
CA ASP A 52 18.30 16.87 -2.20
C ASP A 52 17.52 15.66 -1.67
N ILE A 53 18.23 14.55 -1.48
CA ILE A 53 17.70 13.32 -0.89
C ILE A 53 17.87 13.36 0.62
N ARG A 54 16.74 13.26 1.35
CA ARG A 54 16.70 13.28 2.81
C ARG A 54 16.00 12.06 3.36
N PHE A 55 16.62 11.44 4.35
CA PHE A 55 16.01 10.40 5.18
C PHE A 55 15.47 11.06 6.43
N VAL A 56 14.14 11.13 6.54
CA VAL A 56 13.44 11.73 7.68
C VAL A 56 12.89 10.59 8.52
N GLU A 57 13.27 10.52 9.80
CA GLU A 57 12.81 9.47 10.71
C GLU A 57 11.28 9.46 10.79
N ASP A 58 10.69 8.31 10.51
CA ASP A 58 9.26 8.06 10.64
C ASP A 58 9.02 6.58 10.93
N ASP A 59 8.43 6.31 12.10
CA ASP A 59 8.07 4.96 12.50
C ASP A 59 6.78 4.54 11.79
N TRP A 60 6.79 3.32 11.23
CA TRP A 60 5.64 2.80 10.51
C TRP A 60 4.80 1.89 11.40
N GLU A 61 3.49 2.11 11.42
CA GLU A 61 2.52 1.20 12.04
C GLU A 61 1.39 0.87 11.05
N SER A 62 1.04 -0.42 10.96
CA SER A 62 -0.22 -0.87 10.38
C SER A 62 -1.06 -1.55 11.45
N PRO A 63 -2.00 -0.80 12.07
CA PRO A 63 -2.82 -1.33 13.14
C PRO A 63 -3.62 -2.56 12.73
N THR A 64 -4.12 -2.64 11.49
CA THR A 64 -4.91 -3.78 11.01
C THR A 64 -4.08 -5.03 10.77
N LEU A 65 -2.77 -4.91 10.55
CA LEU A 65 -1.86 -6.05 10.39
C LEU A 65 -1.19 -6.46 11.70
N GLY A 66 -1.34 -5.67 12.77
CA GLY A 66 -0.54 -5.86 13.99
C GLY A 66 0.95 -5.80 13.68
N ALA A 67 1.33 -4.94 12.73
CA ALA A 67 2.69 -4.81 12.23
C ALA A 67 3.21 -3.41 12.52
N TRP A 68 4.48 -3.33 12.93
CA TRP A 68 5.17 -2.07 13.14
C TRP A 68 6.68 -2.22 12.92
N GLY A 69 7.34 -1.11 12.61
CA GLY A 69 8.77 -1.08 12.40
C GLY A 69 9.34 0.33 12.49
N LEU A 70 10.64 0.40 12.71
CA LEU A 70 11.40 1.65 12.65
C LEU A 70 11.69 2.00 11.19
N GLY A 71 11.83 3.27 10.84
CA GLY A 71 11.92 3.62 9.44
C GLY A 71 12.31 5.05 9.13
N TRP A 72 12.29 5.32 7.83
CA TRP A 72 12.49 6.64 7.26
C TRP A 72 11.51 6.87 6.13
N GLU A 73 10.91 8.05 6.09
CA GLU A 73 10.42 8.62 4.84
C GLU A 73 11.62 9.15 4.04
N VAL A 74 11.68 8.82 2.75
CA VAL A 74 12.69 9.38 1.85
C VAL A 74 12.06 10.49 1.02
N TRP A 75 12.61 11.69 1.18
CA TRP A 75 12.22 12.89 0.46
C TRP A 75 13.25 13.21 -0.62
N CYS A 76 12.80 13.48 -1.84
CA CYS A 76 13.61 13.93 -2.96
C CYS A 76 13.08 15.29 -3.42
N ASP A 77 13.89 16.34 -3.29
CA ASP A 77 13.55 17.72 -3.68
C ASP A 77 12.19 18.21 -3.15
N GLY A 78 11.89 17.86 -1.89
CA GLY A 78 10.66 18.30 -1.21
C GLY A 78 9.41 17.44 -1.49
N MET A 79 9.57 16.27 -2.12
CA MET A 79 8.50 15.27 -2.27
C MET A 79 8.91 13.92 -1.68
N GLU A 80 8.08 13.34 -0.83
CA GLU A 80 8.26 11.97 -0.32
C GLU A 80 8.13 10.96 -1.49
N VAL A 81 9.18 10.19 -1.76
CA VAL A 81 9.25 9.25 -2.90
C VAL A 81 9.36 7.79 -2.50
N SER A 82 9.76 7.49 -1.27
CA SER A 82 9.88 6.12 -0.77
C SER A 82 9.73 6.04 0.75
N GLN A 83 9.38 4.86 1.25
CA GLN A 83 9.38 4.52 2.68
C GLN A 83 10.35 3.37 2.94
N PHE A 84 11.13 3.49 4.01
CA PHE A 84 11.89 2.42 4.62
C PHE A 84 11.18 1.91 5.87
N THR A 85 11.11 0.60 6.04
CA THR A 85 10.61 -0.03 7.27
C THR A 85 11.49 -1.21 7.66
N TYR A 86 11.97 -1.23 8.90
CA TYR A 86 12.64 -2.36 9.53
C TYR A 86 11.63 -3.02 10.46
N PHE A 87 10.95 -4.05 9.95
CA PHE A 87 9.87 -4.71 10.68
C PHE A 87 10.37 -5.29 11.99
N GLN A 88 9.81 -4.79 13.10
CA GLN A 88 10.04 -5.33 14.44
C GLN A 88 8.98 -6.39 14.77
N GLN A 89 7.74 -6.17 14.29
CA GLN A 89 6.63 -7.08 14.51
C GLN A 89 5.74 -7.17 13.27
N VAL A 90 5.21 -8.36 12.99
CA VAL A 90 4.17 -8.61 11.98
C VAL A 90 3.15 -9.58 12.56
N GLY A 91 1.85 -9.29 12.46
CA GLY A 91 0.81 -10.15 13.03
C GLY A 91 0.85 -10.24 14.56
N GLY A 92 1.50 -9.29 15.24
CA GLY A 92 1.75 -9.39 16.68
C GLY A 92 2.86 -10.36 17.06
N ILE A 93 3.68 -10.80 16.10
CA ILE A 93 4.82 -11.71 16.29
C ILE A 93 6.13 -11.00 15.96
N ASP A 94 7.12 -11.18 16.82
CA ASP A 94 8.43 -10.53 16.67
C ASP A 94 9.17 -11.07 15.43
N CYS A 95 9.79 -10.15 14.68
CA CYS A 95 10.51 -10.49 13.45
C CYS A 95 11.96 -10.89 13.74
N GLU A 96 12.23 -12.20 13.69
CA GLU A 96 13.58 -12.74 13.84
C GLU A 96 13.97 -13.60 12.61
N PRO A 97 14.95 -13.18 11.78
CA PRO A 97 15.60 -11.87 11.76
C PRO A 97 14.68 -10.75 11.25
N VAL A 98 15.05 -9.50 11.55
CA VAL A 98 14.37 -8.28 11.06
C VAL A 98 14.36 -8.26 9.54
N SER A 99 13.20 -7.91 8.97
CA SER A 99 13.04 -7.71 7.52
C SER A 99 13.21 -6.24 7.19
N GLY A 100 14.04 -5.93 6.20
CA GLY A 100 14.12 -4.60 5.59
C GLY A 100 13.11 -4.48 4.47
N GLU A 101 12.29 -3.44 4.51
CA GLU A 101 11.31 -3.07 3.50
C GLU A 101 11.71 -1.76 2.84
N ILE A 102 11.62 -1.73 1.51
CA ILE A 102 11.63 -0.48 0.75
C ILE A 102 10.36 -0.44 -0.10
N THR A 103 9.60 0.65 0.05
CA THR A 103 8.39 0.90 -0.73
C THR A 103 8.56 2.16 -1.56
N TYR A 104 8.62 2.04 -2.89
CA TYR A 104 8.75 3.17 -3.80
C TYR A 104 7.38 3.66 -4.27
N GLY A 105 7.16 4.97 -4.25
CA GLY A 105 6.02 5.63 -4.89
C GLY A 105 6.31 5.87 -6.37
N LEU A 106 5.87 4.95 -7.24
CA LEU A 106 6.28 4.95 -8.65
C LEU A 106 5.81 6.19 -9.42
N GLU A 107 4.58 6.65 -9.18
CA GLU A 107 4.08 7.85 -9.83
C GLU A 107 4.91 9.08 -9.46
N ARG A 108 5.27 9.25 -8.18
CA ARG A 108 6.07 10.39 -7.71
C ARG A 108 7.48 10.37 -8.28
N LEU A 109 8.13 9.22 -8.30
CA LEU A 109 9.44 9.04 -8.94
C LEU A 109 9.39 9.32 -10.44
N ALA A 110 8.37 8.80 -11.14
CA ALA A 110 8.21 9.03 -12.56
C ALA A 110 7.93 10.52 -12.87
N MET A 111 7.15 11.20 -12.03
CA MET A 111 6.86 12.64 -12.17
C MET A 111 8.13 13.45 -12.10
N TYR A 112 9.00 13.08 -11.17
CA TYR A 112 10.31 13.68 -11.01
C TYR A 112 11.17 13.46 -12.27
N ILE A 113 11.36 12.20 -12.69
CA ILE A 113 12.20 11.84 -13.84
C ILE A 113 11.71 12.49 -15.14
N GLN A 114 10.39 12.59 -15.34
CA GLN A 114 9.80 13.17 -16.55
C GLN A 114 9.60 14.69 -16.46
N GLY A 115 9.85 15.31 -15.29
CA GLY A 115 9.70 16.75 -15.08
C GLY A 115 8.25 17.24 -15.22
N VAL A 116 7.27 16.48 -14.72
CA VAL A 116 5.84 16.83 -14.75
C VAL A 116 5.28 17.03 -13.35
N GLU A 117 4.43 18.05 -13.16
CA GLU A 117 3.87 18.41 -11.84
C GLU A 117 2.54 17.73 -11.53
N ARG A 118 1.96 17.02 -12.51
CA ARG A 118 0.66 16.36 -12.38
C ARG A 118 0.75 14.92 -12.84
N VAL A 119 0.31 14.00 -11.99
CA VAL A 119 0.39 12.55 -12.25
C VAL A 119 -0.29 12.13 -13.56
N TYR A 120 -1.39 12.77 -13.93
CA TYR A 120 -2.14 12.43 -15.14
C TYR A 120 -1.42 12.82 -16.44
N ASP A 121 -0.41 13.70 -16.36
CA ASP A 121 0.36 14.15 -17.52
C ASP A 121 1.60 13.27 -17.76
N LEU A 122 1.88 12.32 -16.84
CA LEU A 122 2.94 11.32 -17.01
C LEU A 122 2.79 10.56 -18.32
N ALA A 123 3.86 10.45 -19.09
CA ALA A 123 3.92 9.51 -20.20
C ALA A 123 3.98 8.08 -19.64
N TRP A 124 2.98 7.27 -19.98
CA TRP A 124 2.92 5.86 -19.59
C TRP A 124 3.85 5.00 -20.46
N ASN A 125 4.03 5.38 -21.73
CA ASN A 125 4.89 4.68 -22.67
C ASN A 125 5.72 5.65 -23.53
N ALA A 126 6.82 5.13 -24.06
CA ALA A 126 7.70 5.83 -25.00
C ALA A 126 7.90 4.98 -26.28
N PRO A 127 6.89 4.88 -27.17
CA PRO A 127 7.01 4.06 -28.37
C PRO A 127 8.12 4.59 -29.29
N ALA A 128 8.92 3.66 -29.83
CA ALA A 128 9.97 3.95 -30.80
C ALA A 128 9.41 4.22 -32.21
N ASP A 129 8.29 3.59 -32.57
CA ASP A 129 7.57 3.87 -33.82
C ASP A 129 6.64 5.08 -33.62
N ALA A 130 6.82 6.11 -34.45
CA ALA A 130 5.99 7.32 -34.43
C ALA A 130 4.51 7.05 -34.77
N LYS A 131 4.17 5.89 -35.36
CA LYS A 131 2.80 5.47 -35.63
C LYS A 131 2.13 4.78 -34.45
N ALA A 132 2.90 4.32 -33.47
CA ALA A 132 2.34 3.68 -32.29
C ALA A 132 1.76 4.75 -31.34
N PRO A 133 0.61 4.46 -30.70
CA PRO A 133 -0.03 5.42 -29.83
C PRO A 133 0.82 5.70 -28.58
N ARG A 134 0.93 6.99 -28.25
CA ARG A 134 1.41 7.47 -26.96
C ARG A 134 0.23 7.55 -26.01
N PHE A 135 0.45 7.10 -24.78
CA PHE A 135 -0.53 7.16 -23.71
C PHE A 135 0.07 7.92 -22.54
N THR A 136 -0.76 8.77 -21.95
CA THR A 136 -0.51 9.35 -20.64
C THR A 136 -1.13 8.49 -19.54
N TYR A 137 -0.71 8.68 -18.30
CA TYR A 137 -1.37 8.09 -17.14
C TYR A 137 -2.85 8.54 -17.05
N GLY A 138 -3.14 9.77 -17.48
CA GLY A 138 -4.49 10.32 -17.60
C GLY A 138 -5.38 9.52 -18.55
N ASP A 139 -4.86 9.14 -19.72
CA ASP A 139 -5.60 8.35 -20.72
C ASP A 139 -6.06 7.00 -20.16
N ILE A 140 -5.30 6.44 -19.20
CA ILE A 140 -5.55 5.12 -18.64
C ILE A 140 -6.36 5.21 -17.33
N TYR A 141 -6.00 6.14 -16.42
CA TYR A 141 -6.49 6.13 -15.04
C TYR A 141 -7.35 7.33 -14.62
N LEU A 142 -7.44 8.41 -15.41
CA LEU A 142 -8.24 9.57 -14.98
C LEU A 142 -9.72 9.22 -14.83
N ARG A 143 -10.25 8.42 -15.76
CA ARG A 143 -11.62 7.90 -15.67
C ARG A 143 -11.78 6.96 -14.47
N ASN A 144 -10.82 6.07 -14.26
CA ASN A 144 -10.81 5.16 -13.12
C ASN A 144 -10.86 5.92 -11.79
N GLU A 145 -10.04 6.97 -11.62
CA GLU A 145 -10.02 7.77 -10.39
C GLU A 145 -11.36 8.47 -10.13
N ARG A 146 -11.99 9.03 -11.17
CA ARG A 146 -13.31 9.66 -11.08
C ARG A 146 -14.39 8.68 -10.66
N GLU A 147 -14.50 7.56 -11.35
CA GLU A 147 -15.54 6.56 -11.11
C GLU A 147 -15.35 5.88 -9.74
N PHE A 148 -14.13 5.52 -9.36
CA PHE A 148 -13.88 4.94 -8.04
C PHE A 148 -14.04 5.95 -6.91
N SER A 149 -13.72 7.23 -7.10
CA SER A 149 -14.01 8.26 -6.08
C SER A 149 -15.51 8.37 -5.84
N ALA A 150 -16.32 8.48 -6.91
CA ALA A 150 -17.77 8.50 -6.80
C ALA A 150 -18.32 7.23 -6.13
N TYR A 151 -17.81 6.05 -6.51
CA TYR A 151 -18.18 4.80 -5.86
C TYR A 151 -17.84 4.80 -4.36
N ASN A 152 -16.59 5.08 -4.01
CA ASN A 152 -16.06 5.01 -2.64
C ASN A 152 -16.74 6.01 -1.69
N PHE A 153 -17.13 7.20 -2.18
CA PHE A 153 -17.66 8.27 -1.35
C PHE A 153 -19.18 8.42 -1.40
N GLU A 154 -19.83 7.98 -2.48
CA GLU A 154 -21.25 8.30 -2.71
C GLU A 154 -22.09 7.03 -2.92
N HIS A 155 -21.63 6.10 -3.77
CA HIS A 155 -22.50 5.05 -4.30
C HIS A 155 -22.33 3.67 -3.67
N ALA A 156 -21.24 3.38 -2.96
CA ALA A 156 -21.06 2.06 -2.38
C ALA A 156 -22.17 1.73 -1.36
N ASP A 157 -22.85 0.60 -1.57
CA ASP A 157 -23.91 0.11 -0.68
C ASP A 157 -23.29 -0.36 0.65
N THR A 158 -23.51 0.43 1.69
CA THR A 158 -22.91 0.20 2.99
C THR A 158 -23.52 -1.00 3.73
N ALA A 159 -24.79 -1.33 3.49
CA ALA A 159 -25.42 -2.51 4.08
C ALA A 159 -24.83 -3.80 3.47
N MET A 160 -24.64 -3.80 2.15
CA MET A 160 -23.95 -4.88 1.46
C MET A 160 -22.49 -5.02 1.91
N LEU A 161 -21.74 -3.92 2.00
CA LEU A 161 -20.35 -3.94 2.48
C LEU A 161 -20.23 -4.48 3.91
N LYS A 162 -21.13 -4.08 4.82
CA LYS A 162 -21.16 -4.61 6.20
C LYS A 162 -21.41 -6.11 6.22
N ARG A 163 -22.34 -6.61 5.40
CA ARG A 163 -22.61 -8.05 5.28
C ARG A 163 -21.39 -8.80 4.73
N HIS A 164 -20.80 -8.33 3.64
CA HIS A 164 -19.62 -8.97 3.04
C HIS A 164 -18.42 -8.96 3.99
N PHE A 165 -18.28 -7.94 4.84
CA PHE A 165 -17.23 -7.94 5.87
C PHE A 165 -17.41 -9.12 6.83
N VAL A 166 -18.64 -9.33 7.32
CA VAL A 166 -18.97 -10.44 8.22
C VAL A 166 -18.80 -11.78 7.50
N ASP A 167 -19.21 -11.88 6.24
CA ASP A 167 -19.02 -13.10 5.44
C ASP A 167 -17.54 -13.46 5.29
N ALA A 168 -16.69 -12.48 4.97
CA ALA A 168 -15.24 -12.68 4.85
C ALA A 168 -14.59 -13.03 6.20
N GLU A 169 -15.03 -12.40 7.30
CA GLU A 169 -14.55 -12.71 8.64
C GLU A 169 -14.89 -14.16 9.04
N ASN A 170 -16.12 -14.60 8.82
CA ASN A 170 -16.57 -15.95 9.14
C ASN A 170 -15.84 -17.01 8.31
N GLU A 171 -15.68 -16.77 7.00
CA GLU A 171 -14.94 -17.67 6.12
C GLU A 171 -13.47 -17.77 6.51
N CYS A 172 -12.85 -16.65 6.87
CA CYS A 172 -11.48 -16.62 7.40
C CYS A 172 -11.35 -17.54 8.62
N GLN A 173 -12.24 -17.40 9.60
CA GLN A 173 -12.24 -18.22 10.82
C GLN A 173 -12.46 -19.71 10.53
N ALA A 174 -13.37 -20.05 9.60
CA ALA A 174 -13.61 -21.43 9.20
C ALA A 174 -12.36 -22.07 8.55
N LEU A 175 -11.66 -21.32 7.69
CA LEU A 175 -10.42 -21.76 7.05
C LEU A 175 -9.28 -21.91 8.06
N LEU A 176 -9.18 -21.01 9.04
CA LEU A 176 -8.22 -21.13 10.14
C LEU A 176 -8.48 -22.37 11.00
N ALA A 177 -9.74 -22.70 11.29
CA ALA A 177 -10.10 -23.94 11.99
C ALA A 177 -9.71 -25.20 11.19
N ALA A 178 -9.75 -25.11 9.85
CA ALA A 178 -9.25 -26.14 8.94
C ALA A 178 -7.72 -26.10 8.75
N LYS A 179 -7.00 -25.21 9.44
CA LYS A 179 -5.54 -25.00 9.34
C LYS A 179 -5.06 -24.58 7.94
N LEU A 180 -5.88 -23.82 7.21
CA LEU A 180 -5.57 -23.33 5.87
C LEU A 180 -5.21 -21.83 5.91
N ALA A 181 -3.99 -21.52 6.35
CA ALA A 181 -3.54 -20.13 6.58
C ALA A 181 -3.59 -19.23 5.33
N LEU A 182 -3.14 -19.73 4.18
CA LEU A 182 -3.08 -18.95 2.93
C LEU A 182 -4.47 -18.49 2.43
N PRO A 183 -5.48 -19.39 2.24
CA PRO A 183 -6.81 -18.94 1.84
C PRO A 183 -7.53 -18.16 2.96
N ALA A 184 -7.22 -18.40 4.23
CA ALA A 184 -7.71 -17.55 5.32
C ALA A 184 -7.18 -16.11 5.18
N TYR A 185 -5.91 -15.95 4.82
CA TYR A 185 -5.31 -14.63 4.61
C TYR A 185 -5.94 -13.86 3.45
N ASP A 186 -6.35 -14.53 2.37
CA ASP A 186 -7.14 -13.90 1.29
C ASP A 186 -8.45 -13.29 1.82
N GLN A 187 -9.13 -13.97 2.75
CA GLN A 187 -10.34 -13.44 3.37
C GLN A 187 -10.05 -12.28 4.34
N CYS A 188 -8.92 -12.33 5.06
CA CYS A 188 -8.44 -11.21 5.86
C CYS A 188 -8.19 -9.96 5.00
N ILE A 189 -7.54 -10.09 3.84
CA ILE A 189 -7.32 -8.99 2.90
C ILE A 189 -8.64 -8.42 2.40
N LYS A 190 -9.62 -9.27 2.05
CA LYS A 190 -10.96 -8.83 1.65
C LYS A 190 -11.65 -8.05 2.76
N ALA A 191 -11.64 -8.55 3.99
CA ALA A 191 -12.22 -7.87 5.15
C ALA A 191 -11.57 -6.48 5.36
N SER A 192 -10.25 -6.39 5.26
CA SER A 192 -9.50 -5.12 5.33
C SER A 192 -9.95 -4.13 4.26
N HIS A 193 -10.09 -4.57 3.01
CA HIS A 193 -10.55 -3.69 1.93
C HIS A 193 -12.01 -3.24 2.08
N LEU A 194 -12.90 -4.15 2.51
CA LEU A 194 -14.31 -3.84 2.79
C LEU A 194 -14.44 -2.81 3.91
N PHE A 195 -13.62 -2.93 4.96
CA PHE A 195 -13.50 -1.91 6.00
C PHE A 195 -13.07 -0.56 5.42
N ASN A 196 -12.04 -0.52 4.57
CA ASN A 196 -11.58 0.73 3.97
C ASN A 196 -12.64 1.42 3.11
N LEU A 197 -13.49 0.65 2.42
CA LEU A 197 -14.65 1.19 1.68
C LEU A 197 -15.70 1.78 2.62
N LEU A 198 -15.99 1.11 3.75
CA LEU A 198 -16.91 1.64 4.75
C LEU A 198 -16.39 2.90 5.44
N ASP A 199 -15.08 2.98 5.75
CA ASP A 199 -14.43 4.17 6.31
C ASP A 199 -14.48 5.33 5.28
N ALA A 200 -14.19 5.06 4.00
CA ALA A 200 -14.30 6.06 2.94
C ALA A 200 -15.74 6.57 2.74
N ARG A 201 -16.76 5.72 2.90
CA ARG A 201 -18.17 6.16 2.87
C ARG A 201 -18.55 7.05 4.05
N GLY A 202 -17.73 7.15 5.09
CA GLY A 202 -18.00 8.00 6.25
C GLY A 202 -19.15 7.51 7.13
N VAL A 203 -19.54 6.23 7.02
CA VAL A 203 -20.65 5.64 7.80
C VAL A 203 -20.20 4.97 9.09
N ILE A 204 -18.89 4.93 9.35
CA ILE A 204 -18.29 4.34 10.54
C ILE A 204 -17.84 5.46 11.49
N GLY A 205 -18.37 5.50 12.71
CA GLY A 205 -17.92 6.41 13.75
C GLY A 205 -16.57 6.00 14.37
N VAL A 206 -15.95 6.87 15.16
CA VAL A 206 -14.60 6.62 15.75
C VAL A 206 -14.52 5.30 16.54
N ALA A 207 -15.53 5.02 17.38
CA ALA A 207 -15.57 3.79 18.17
C ALA A 207 -15.77 2.53 17.30
N GLU A 208 -16.65 2.61 16.29
CA GLU A 208 -16.88 1.50 15.35
C GLU A 208 -15.61 1.25 14.51
N ARG A 209 -14.88 2.31 14.13
CA ARG A 209 -13.60 2.21 13.41
C ARG A 209 -12.56 1.43 14.21
N ALA A 210 -12.41 1.76 15.50
CA ALA A 210 -11.50 1.03 16.39
C ALA A 210 -11.89 -0.46 16.49
N ALA A 211 -13.19 -0.76 16.57
CA ALA A 211 -13.68 -2.14 16.61
C ALA A 211 -13.38 -2.91 15.31
N TYR A 212 -13.59 -2.30 14.13
CA TYR A 212 -13.22 -2.91 12.85
C TYR A 212 -11.71 -3.18 12.75
N ILE A 213 -10.87 -2.22 13.15
CA ILE A 213 -9.41 -2.39 13.16
C ILE A 213 -9.01 -3.57 14.05
N ALA A 214 -9.57 -3.67 15.26
CA ALA A 214 -9.29 -4.77 16.17
C ALA A 214 -9.69 -6.13 15.59
N ARG A 215 -10.84 -6.20 14.90
CA ARG A 215 -11.31 -7.43 14.22
C ARG A 215 -10.36 -7.84 13.09
N VAL A 216 -10.00 -6.92 12.20
CA VAL A 216 -9.04 -7.21 11.12
C VAL A 216 -7.67 -7.60 11.68
N ARG A 217 -7.20 -6.92 12.73
CA ARG A 217 -5.97 -7.27 13.46
C ARG A 217 -6.01 -8.69 14.02
N HIS A 218 -7.14 -9.11 14.59
CA HIS A 218 -7.30 -10.46 15.10
C HIS A 218 -7.22 -11.50 13.97
N LEU A 219 -7.86 -11.24 12.82
CA LEU A 219 -7.75 -12.12 11.64
C LEU A 219 -6.31 -12.22 11.15
N ALA A 220 -5.62 -11.09 10.96
CA ALA A 220 -4.24 -11.05 10.48
C ALA A 220 -3.30 -11.82 11.42
N LYS A 221 -3.40 -11.57 12.74
CA LYS A 221 -2.64 -12.31 13.76
C LYS A 221 -2.90 -13.81 13.68
N SER A 222 -4.16 -14.22 13.59
CA SER A 222 -4.52 -15.64 13.54
C SER A 222 -4.00 -16.33 12.27
N CYS A 223 -3.99 -15.62 11.13
CA CYS A 223 -3.37 -16.09 9.90
C CYS A 223 -1.85 -16.27 10.05
N CYS A 224 -1.16 -15.33 10.70
CA CYS A 224 0.27 -15.45 10.98
C CYS A 224 0.56 -16.63 11.93
N GLU A 225 -0.19 -16.78 13.02
CA GLU A 225 -0.04 -17.91 13.95
C GLU A 225 -0.30 -19.26 13.26
N ALA A 226 -1.34 -19.34 12.41
CA ALA A 226 -1.64 -20.55 11.65
C ALA A 226 -0.56 -20.88 10.61
N TRP A 227 0.05 -19.87 9.97
CA TRP A 227 1.17 -20.04 9.06
C TRP A 227 2.39 -20.63 9.79
N LEU A 228 2.76 -20.03 10.92
CA LEU A 228 3.90 -20.46 11.73
C LEU A 228 3.73 -21.86 12.34
N ALA A 229 2.49 -22.25 12.63
CA ALA A 229 2.18 -23.60 13.13
C ALA A 229 2.17 -24.67 12.02
N GLY A 230 2.15 -24.28 10.75
CA GLY A 230 2.15 -25.17 9.59
C GLY A 230 3.56 -25.60 9.16
N GLU A 231 3.63 -26.48 8.15
CA GLU A 231 4.92 -27.02 7.64
C GLU A 231 5.81 -25.98 6.91
N GLY A 232 5.34 -24.75 6.73
CA GLY A 232 6.08 -23.64 6.09
C GLY A 232 6.44 -22.49 7.04
N GLY A 233 6.21 -22.66 8.34
CA GLY A 233 6.44 -21.69 9.41
C GLY A 233 7.85 -21.60 9.92
#